data_AF-A0A925NRC8-F1
#
_entry.id   AF-A0A925NRC8-F1
#
_cell.length_a   1.000
_cell.length_b   1.000
_cell.length_c   1.000
_cell.angle_alpha   90.00
_cell.angle_beta   90.00
_cell.angle_gamma   90.00
#
_symmetry.space_group_name_H-M   'P 1'
#
loop_
_entity.id
_entity.type
_entity.pdbx_description
1 polymer ?
#
loop_
_entity_poly.entity_id
_entity_poly.type
_entity_poly.pdbx_seq_one_letter_code
_entity_poly.pdbx_strand_id
1 'polypeptide(L)'
;VYAPIFTPNGIAAFGRDLESAKQVWSKHEGYPGDPRYRDFYRDIGFDLDFDYVRSFAPSPEQRGFTGIKYHQITGGSGEKEVYQRDAALRAADEHAGHFLGARMQQFERLSGAMDRPPLLVCPYDAELFGHWWYEGPEFLDLFVRKACFDQGIFRLTTPHQYLRENPTQQVASPSASSWGEEGYWRVWLNENNEWIMPHLDIAQERMTALARSHPKATGLQERALKQAARELLLAQASDWPFILRTGTSPDYARKRVRDHLLRFIALHEQITTTKIDEMWLGQIEAADNIFPQVDFRYWA
;
A
#
# COMPACT_ATOMS: atom_id res chain seq x y z
N VAL A 1 -12.70 7.78 17.07
CA VAL A 1 -11.43 7.74 16.28
C VAL A 1 -10.59 9.01 16.41
N TYR A 2 -11.13 10.11 16.95
CA TYR A 2 -10.48 11.43 16.98
C TYR A 2 -9.47 11.65 18.11
N ALA A 3 -9.07 10.58 18.80
CA ALA A 3 -7.97 10.55 19.76
C ALA A 3 -7.37 9.14 19.71
N PRO A 4 -6.05 8.99 19.89
CA PRO A 4 -5.44 7.68 19.97
C PRO A 4 -5.83 6.96 21.26
N ILE A 5 -5.63 5.65 21.26
CA ILE A 5 -5.70 4.82 22.46
C ILE A 5 -4.35 4.19 22.72
N PHE A 6 -4.09 3.81 23.97
CA PHE A 6 -3.03 2.86 24.29
C PHE A 6 -3.61 1.46 24.45
N THR A 7 -2.94 0.47 23.89
CA THR A 7 -3.20 -0.92 24.26
C THR A 7 -2.74 -1.17 25.70
N PRO A 8 -3.20 -2.23 26.37
CA PRO A 8 -2.69 -2.62 27.70
C PRO A 8 -1.16 -2.76 27.77
N ASN A 9 -0.51 -3.00 26.62
CA ASN A 9 0.95 -3.12 26.50
C ASN A 9 1.65 -1.78 26.16
N GLY A 10 0.93 -0.66 26.15
CA GLY A 10 1.50 0.67 25.92
C GLY A 10 1.73 1.05 24.46
N ILE A 11 1.22 0.28 23.49
CA ILE A 11 1.31 0.61 22.06
C ILE A 11 0.18 1.59 21.70
N ALA A 12 0.50 2.68 21.00
CA ALA A 12 -0.49 3.63 20.53
C ALA A 12 -1.19 3.15 19.25
N ALA A 13 -2.53 3.26 19.19
CA ALA A 13 -3.32 3.02 18.00
C ALA A 13 -4.12 4.26 17.60
N PHE A 14 -4.11 4.58 16.30
CA PHE A 14 -4.75 5.76 15.72
C PHE A 14 -5.90 5.34 14.79
N GLY A 15 -7.07 5.94 14.97
CA GLY A 15 -8.24 5.63 14.15
C GLY A 15 -8.28 6.48 12.88
N ARG A 16 -8.53 5.85 11.74
CA ARG A 16 -8.80 6.52 10.46
C ARG A 16 -10.04 7.40 10.57
N ASP A 17 -9.94 8.63 10.11
CA ASP A 17 -11.10 9.51 9.92
C ASP A 17 -11.88 9.14 8.66
N LEU A 18 -13.18 8.86 8.80
CA LEU A 18 -14.03 8.43 7.69
C LEU A 18 -14.49 9.60 6.79
N GLU A 19 -14.61 10.81 7.36
CA GLU A 19 -15.07 11.99 6.61
C GLU A 19 -14.03 12.40 5.56
N SER A 20 -12.75 12.44 5.93
CA SER A 20 -11.63 12.70 5.02
C SER A 20 -11.42 11.58 4.00
N ALA A 21 -11.62 10.32 4.38
CA ALA A 21 -11.54 9.19 3.46
C ALA A 21 -12.60 9.31 2.36
N LYS A 22 -13.85 9.65 2.71
CA LYS A 22 -14.95 9.76 1.74
C LYS A 22 -14.69 10.84 0.68
N GLN A 23 -14.16 12.00 1.08
CA GLN A 23 -13.93 13.14 0.17
C GLN A 23 -12.81 12.94 -0.84
N VAL A 24 -11.84 12.07 -0.53
CA VAL A 24 -10.67 11.85 -1.38
C VAL A 24 -10.74 10.50 -2.10
N TRP A 25 -11.24 9.45 -1.43
CA TRP A 25 -11.19 8.08 -1.93
C TRP A 25 -12.48 7.60 -2.60
N SER A 26 -13.58 8.35 -2.49
CA SER A 26 -14.83 7.96 -3.15
C SER A 26 -14.69 8.06 -4.67
N LYS A 27 -14.91 6.94 -5.37
CA LYS A 27 -14.95 6.91 -6.83
C LYS A 27 -16.07 7.80 -7.42
N HIS A 28 -17.14 8.02 -6.66
CA HIS A 28 -18.33 8.74 -7.11
C HIS A 28 -18.43 10.17 -6.59
N GLU A 29 -17.89 10.42 -5.39
CA GLU A 29 -18.05 11.69 -4.67
C GLU A 29 -16.69 12.34 -4.33
N GLY A 30 -15.58 11.69 -4.67
CA GLY A 30 -14.25 12.14 -4.32
C GLY A 30 -13.65 13.06 -5.37
N TYR A 31 -12.74 13.94 -4.94
CA TYR A 31 -12.08 14.89 -5.83
C TYR A 31 -11.42 14.26 -7.06
N PRO A 32 -10.72 13.10 -6.98
CA PRO A 32 -10.07 12.50 -8.15
C PRO A 32 -10.98 12.22 -9.35
N GLY A 33 -12.31 12.19 -9.15
CA GLY A 33 -13.29 12.00 -10.22
C GLY A 33 -13.70 13.28 -10.97
N ASP A 34 -13.15 14.45 -10.63
CA ASP A 34 -13.53 15.72 -11.26
C ASP A 34 -13.30 15.68 -12.78
N PRO A 35 -14.28 16.08 -13.61
CA PRO A 35 -14.17 16.11 -15.07
C PRO A 35 -12.92 16.82 -15.63
N ARG A 36 -12.36 17.78 -14.88
CA ARG A 36 -11.21 18.59 -15.29
C ARG A 36 -9.87 17.91 -15.08
N TYR A 37 -9.81 16.83 -14.29
CA TYR A 37 -8.55 16.11 -14.03
C TYR A 37 -8.17 15.16 -15.15
N ARG A 38 -6.87 14.84 -15.24
CA ARG A 38 -6.33 13.93 -16.24
C ARG A 38 -6.94 12.54 -16.11
N ASP A 39 -7.42 11.99 -17.22
CA ASP A 39 -7.98 10.64 -17.26
C ASP A 39 -6.86 9.60 -17.19
N PHE A 40 -6.94 8.70 -16.20
CA PHE A 40 -5.96 7.63 -16.00
C PHE A 40 -5.96 6.59 -17.13
N TYR A 41 -7.14 6.29 -17.70
CA TYR A 41 -7.33 5.18 -18.64
C TYR A 41 -7.12 5.57 -20.10
N ARG A 42 -7.11 6.87 -20.44
CA ARG A 42 -6.80 7.35 -21.80
C ARG A 42 -5.33 7.61 -21.99
N ASP A 43 -4.66 6.73 -22.72
CA ASP A 43 -3.21 6.73 -22.93
C ASP A 43 -2.89 6.49 -24.41
N ILE A 44 -1.85 7.13 -24.91
CA ILE A 44 -1.45 7.01 -26.32
C ILE A 44 -1.12 5.58 -26.74
N GLY A 45 -0.74 4.72 -25.79
CA GLY A 45 -0.51 3.29 -26.05
C GLY A 45 -1.75 2.53 -26.51
N PHE A 46 -2.94 3.05 -26.21
CA PHE A 46 -4.22 2.51 -26.69
C PHE A 46 -4.81 3.34 -27.85
N ASP A 47 -4.54 4.64 -27.88
CA ASP A 47 -5.18 5.56 -28.82
C ASP A 47 -4.48 5.63 -30.19
N LEU A 48 -3.14 5.56 -30.23
CA LEU A 48 -2.36 5.71 -31.45
C LEU A 48 -2.16 4.39 -32.22
N ASP A 49 -1.71 4.49 -33.46
CA ASP A 49 -1.34 3.34 -34.29
C ASP A 49 -0.32 2.44 -33.58
N PHE A 50 -0.52 1.12 -33.64
CA PHE A 50 0.30 0.18 -32.89
C PHE A 50 1.75 0.17 -33.36
N ASP A 51 2.00 0.26 -34.66
CA ASP A 51 3.37 0.24 -35.19
C ASP A 51 4.16 1.49 -34.74
N TYR A 52 3.47 2.61 -34.55
CA TYR A 52 4.07 3.83 -33.99
C TYR A 52 4.45 3.67 -32.51
N VAL A 53 3.59 3.04 -31.68
CA VAL A 53 3.82 2.92 -30.23
C VAL A 53 4.55 1.64 -29.82
N ARG A 54 4.72 0.66 -30.72
CA ARG A 54 5.26 -0.68 -30.44
C ARG A 54 6.60 -0.63 -29.71
N SER A 55 7.53 0.24 -30.12
CA SER A 55 8.85 0.35 -29.48
C SER A 55 8.82 0.90 -28.06
N PHE A 56 7.68 1.47 -27.64
CA PHE A 56 7.46 2.04 -26.31
C PHE A 56 6.50 1.21 -25.45
N ALA A 57 5.95 0.13 -26.00
CA ALA A 57 5.05 -0.75 -25.27
C ALA A 57 5.82 -1.61 -24.26
N PRO A 58 5.20 -1.93 -23.11
CA PRO A 58 5.83 -2.77 -22.08
C PRO A 58 6.09 -4.21 -22.54
N SER A 59 5.40 -4.66 -23.60
CA SER A 59 5.64 -5.94 -24.26
C SER A 59 5.53 -5.77 -25.77
N PRO A 60 6.40 -6.41 -26.59
CA PRO A 60 6.44 -6.23 -28.05
C PRO A 60 5.13 -6.54 -28.78
N GLU A 61 4.28 -7.38 -28.17
CA GLU A 61 3.07 -7.93 -28.78
C GLU A 61 1.77 -7.39 -28.17
N GLN A 62 1.85 -6.51 -27.16
CA GLN A 62 0.67 -6.05 -26.43
C GLN A 62 0.69 -4.53 -26.26
N ARG A 63 -0.47 -3.91 -26.48
CA ARG A 63 -0.70 -2.51 -26.09
C ARG A 63 -0.66 -2.40 -24.57
N GLY A 64 -0.16 -1.28 -24.09
CA GLY A 64 -0.08 -0.99 -22.66
C GLY A 64 0.03 0.50 -22.41
N PHE A 65 -0.01 0.88 -21.14
CA PHE A 65 0.20 2.26 -20.74
C PHE A 65 1.62 2.72 -21.05
N THR A 66 1.75 3.82 -21.79
CA THR A 66 3.03 4.51 -22.00
C THR A 66 3.31 5.53 -20.91
N GLY A 67 2.28 5.96 -20.17
CA GLY A 67 2.34 7.03 -19.18
C GLY A 67 2.01 8.42 -19.75
N ILE A 68 1.92 8.55 -21.07
CA ILE A 68 1.56 9.80 -21.75
C ILE A 68 0.07 9.81 -22.05
N LYS A 69 -0.64 10.72 -21.38
CA LYS A 69 -2.11 10.80 -21.33
C LYS A 69 -2.55 12.23 -21.61
N TYR A 70 -3.34 12.43 -22.67
CA TYR A 70 -3.73 13.76 -23.16
C TYR A 70 -5.19 14.14 -22.92
N HIS A 71 -5.97 13.30 -22.24
CA HIS A 71 -7.39 13.53 -22.07
C HIS A 71 -7.74 13.78 -20.61
N GLN A 72 -8.81 14.54 -20.38
CA GLN A 72 -9.43 14.72 -19.07
C GLN A 72 -10.62 13.79 -18.87
N ILE A 73 -11.06 13.62 -17.62
CA ILE A 73 -12.17 12.73 -17.26
C ILE A 73 -13.47 13.13 -17.98
N THR A 74 -13.69 14.42 -18.26
CA THR A 74 -14.79 15.01 -19.06
C THR A 74 -16.21 14.85 -18.48
N GLY A 75 -16.46 13.81 -17.69
CA GLY A 75 -17.77 13.49 -17.12
C GLY A 75 -18.71 12.79 -18.12
N GLY A 76 -19.61 11.95 -17.62
CA GLY A 76 -20.57 11.21 -18.45
C GLY A 76 -19.92 10.12 -19.34
N SER A 77 -20.69 9.62 -20.31
CA SER A 77 -20.29 8.54 -21.24
C SER A 77 -19.88 9.04 -22.63
N GLY A 78 -19.57 10.33 -22.77
CA GLY A 78 -19.21 10.95 -24.04
C GLY A 78 -17.74 10.75 -24.44
N GLU A 79 -17.36 11.33 -25.57
CA GLU A 79 -15.95 11.41 -25.96
C GLU A 79 -15.17 12.25 -24.94
N LYS A 80 -13.95 11.81 -24.65
CA LYS A 80 -13.07 12.48 -23.70
C LYS A 80 -12.46 13.71 -24.35
N GLU A 81 -12.52 14.85 -23.66
CA GLU A 81 -11.90 16.09 -24.07
C GLU A 81 -10.39 16.10 -23.80
N VAL A 82 -9.67 17.00 -24.50
CA VAL A 82 -8.23 17.21 -24.28
C VAL A 82 -7.99 17.86 -22.93
N TYR A 83 -7.04 17.31 -22.19
CA TYR A 83 -6.64 17.77 -20.86
C TYR A 83 -6.17 19.23 -20.87
N GLN A 84 -6.76 20.04 -20.00
CA GLN A 84 -6.42 21.45 -19.81
C GLN A 84 -5.78 21.67 -18.44
N ARG A 85 -4.44 21.75 -18.39
CA ARG A 85 -3.68 21.84 -17.13
C ARG A 85 -4.15 22.99 -16.23
N ASP A 86 -4.39 24.18 -16.79
CA ASP A 86 -4.81 25.33 -15.98
C ASP A 86 -6.18 25.12 -15.33
N ALA A 87 -7.09 24.41 -15.99
CA ALA A 87 -8.40 24.06 -15.43
C ALA A 87 -8.26 23.04 -14.30
N ALA A 88 -7.38 22.05 -14.48
CA ALA A 88 -7.08 21.04 -13.47
C ALA A 88 -6.42 21.64 -12.22
N LEU A 89 -5.49 22.60 -12.40
CA LEU A 89 -4.86 23.30 -11.27
C LEU A 89 -5.86 24.17 -10.49
N ARG A 90 -6.80 24.84 -11.18
CA ARG A 90 -7.91 25.55 -10.53
C ARG A 90 -8.81 24.59 -9.74
N ALA A 91 -9.11 23.43 -10.31
CA ALA A 91 -9.87 22.39 -9.61
C ALA A 91 -9.14 21.91 -8.34
N ALA A 92 -7.82 21.70 -8.41
CA ALA A 92 -7.02 21.31 -7.24
C ALA A 92 -7.05 22.36 -6.13
N ASP A 93 -6.99 23.65 -6.49
CA ASP A 93 -7.10 24.76 -5.54
C ASP A 93 -8.49 24.84 -4.87
N GLU A 94 -9.56 24.73 -5.67
CA GLU A 94 -10.94 24.67 -5.18
C GLU A 94 -11.14 23.49 -4.22
N HIS A 95 -10.66 22.30 -4.58
CA HIS A 95 -10.75 21.11 -3.76
C HIS A 95 -9.92 21.19 -2.49
N ALA A 96 -8.71 21.76 -2.55
CA ALA A 96 -7.88 21.99 -1.37
C ALA A 96 -8.58 22.95 -0.38
N GLY A 97 -9.18 24.02 -0.88
CA GLY A 97 -9.98 24.96 -0.08
C GLY A 97 -11.22 24.30 0.54
N HIS A 98 -11.94 23.49 -0.25
CA HIS A 98 -13.11 22.76 0.24
C HIS A 98 -12.74 21.71 1.31
N PHE A 99 -11.66 20.95 1.11
CA PHE A 99 -11.15 19.99 2.09
C PHE A 99 -10.72 20.71 3.38
N LEU A 100 -10.02 21.84 3.27
CA LEU A 100 -9.66 22.66 4.42
C LEU A 100 -10.89 23.12 5.22
N GLY A 101 -11.88 23.71 4.56
CA GLY A 101 -13.11 24.17 5.20
C GLY A 101 -13.87 23.03 5.89
N ALA A 102 -13.94 21.85 5.26
CA ALA A 102 -14.55 20.67 5.87
C ALA A 102 -13.80 20.20 7.13
N ARG A 103 -12.46 20.18 7.10
CA ARG A 103 -11.64 19.82 8.28
C ARG A 103 -11.80 20.86 9.39
N MET A 104 -11.82 22.15 9.07
CA MET A 104 -12.06 23.23 10.05
C MET A 104 -13.38 23.03 10.80
N GLN A 105 -14.49 22.83 10.06
CA GLN A 105 -15.80 22.57 10.65
C GLN A 105 -15.81 21.29 11.51
N GLN A 106 -15.10 20.26 11.07
CA GLN A 106 -14.96 19.01 11.84
C GLN A 106 -14.21 19.25 13.16
N PHE A 107 -13.10 20.00 13.13
CA PHE A 107 -12.35 20.38 14.33
C PHE A 107 -13.19 21.22 15.31
N GLU A 108 -13.94 22.20 14.82
CA GLU A 108 -14.81 23.04 15.66
C GLU A 108 -15.89 22.21 16.36
N ARG A 109 -16.58 21.33 15.61
CA ARG A 109 -17.60 20.42 16.15
C ARG A 109 -17.02 19.48 17.21
N LEU A 110 -15.84 18.92 16.97
CA LEU A 110 -15.21 17.96 17.88
C LEU A 110 -14.63 18.62 19.13
N SER A 111 -14.06 19.82 19.00
CA SER A 111 -13.44 20.52 20.13
C SER A 111 -14.44 20.86 21.22
N GLY A 112 -15.71 21.12 20.88
CA GLY A 112 -16.78 21.33 21.87
C GLY A 112 -17.28 20.05 22.56
N ALA A 113 -16.96 18.87 22.01
CA ALA A 113 -17.45 17.57 22.48
C ALA A 113 -16.35 16.70 23.14
N MET A 114 -15.11 17.18 23.18
CA MET A 114 -13.96 16.41 23.66
C MET A 114 -13.23 17.14 24.79
N ASP A 115 -12.69 16.36 25.73
CA ASP A 115 -11.87 16.83 26.86
C ASP A 115 -10.42 17.17 26.47
N ARG A 116 -10.07 16.97 25.19
CA ARG A 116 -8.72 17.06 24.65
C ARG A 116 -8.76 17.56 23.21
N PRO A 117 -7.64 18.08 22.67
CA PRO A 117 -7.56 18.43 21.27
C PRO A 117 -7.83 17.20 20.37
N PRO A 118 -8.84 17.26 19.48
CA PRO A 118 -9.08 16.18 18.53
C PRO A 118 -7.89 16.02 17.58
N LEU A 119 -7.70 14.80 17.08
CA LEU A 119 -6.71 14.44 16.07
C LEU A 119 -7.43 13.75 14.91
N LEU A 120 -7.28 14.30 13.71
CA LEU A 120 -7.79 13.70 12.48
C LEU A 120 -6.64 12.97 11.78
N VAL A 121 -6.79 11.66 11.59
CA VAL A 121 -5.80 10.83 10.89
C VAL A 121 -6.37 10.44 9.53
N CYS A 122 -5.73 10.94 8.47
CA CYS A 122 -6.19 10.81 7.09
C CYS A 122 -5.15 9.99 6.28
N PRO A 123 -5.11 8.65 6.43
CA PRO A 123 -4.20 7.79 5.70
C PRO A 123 -4.72 7.52 4.28
N TYR A 124 -3.81 7.54 3.32
CA TYR A 124 -4.06 7.29 1.90
C TYR A 124 -2.91 6.51 1.30
N ASP A 125 -3.17 5.71 0.27
CA ASP A 125 -2.10 5.10 -0.52
C ASP A 125 -1.29 6.17 -1.24
N ALA A 126 0.03 6.10 -1.16
CA ALA A 126 0.90 7.15 -1.72
C ALA A 126 0.72 7.31 -3.24
N GLU A 127 0.51 6.20 -3.95
CA GLU A 127 0.26 6.19 -5.40
C GLU A 127 -1.06 6.87 -5.79
N LEU A 128 -1.96 7.14 -4.85
CA LEU A 128 -3.12 7.97 -5.15
C LEU A 128 -2.68 9.33 -5.70
N PHE A 129 -1.65 9.93 -5.10
CA PHE A 129 -1.21 11.27 -5.45
C PHE A 129 -0.10 11.24 -6.50
N GLY A 130 -0.48 11.47 -7.75
CA GLY A 130 0.42 11.62 -8.90
C GLY A 130 0.34 10.47 -9.90
N HIS A 131 -0.04 9.28 -9.44
CA HIS A 131 -0.27 8.12 -10.32
C HIS A 131 -1.75 8.00 -10.68
N TRP A 132 -2.61 7.62 -9.72
CA TRP A 132 -4.06 7.48 -9.97
C TRP A 132 -4.74 8.83 -10.16
N TRP A 133 -4.45 9.79 -9.29
CA TRP A 133 -4.88 11.18 -9.41
C TRP A 133 -3.68 12.05 -9.73
N TYR A 134 -3.58 12.46 -10.99
CA TYR A 134 -2.37 13.12 -11.50
C TYR A 134 -2.04 14.43 -10.78
N GLU A 135 -3.06 15.21 -10.45
CA GLU A 135 -2.96 16.51 -9.78
C GLU A 135 -2.97 16.40 -8.25
N GLY A 136 -2.92 15.17 -7.72
CA GLY A 136 -2.87 14.89 -6.30
C GLY A 136 -1.70 15.58 -5.57
N PRO A 137 -0.47 15.64 -6.11
CA PRO A 137 0.63 16.36 -5.49
C PRO A 137 0.37 17.87 -5.38
N GLU A 138 -0.22 18.49 -6.40
CA GLU A 138 -0.61 19.90 -6.37
C GLU A 138 -1.71 20.17 -5.34
N PHE A 139 -2.70 19.27 -5.23
CA PHE A 139 -3.69 19.35 -4.16
C PHE A 139 -3.05 19.30 -2.77
N LEU A 140 -2.09 18.39 -2.53
CA LEU A 140 -1.40 18.28 -1.25
C LEU A 140 -0.59 19.54 -0.93
N ASP A 141 0.15 20.09 -1.88
CA ASP A 141 0.89 21.35 -1.71
C ASP A 141 -0.05 22.51 -1.36
N LEU A 142 -1.12 22.67 -2.12
CA LEU A 142 -2.12 23.72 -1.90
C LEU A 142 -2.81 23.56 -0.53
N PHE A 143 -3.24 22.34 -0.18
CA PHE A 143 -3.86 22.07 1.10
C PHE A 143 -2.92 22.39 2.27
N VAL A 144 -1.67 21.94 2.22
CA VAL A 144 -0.70 22.19 3.29
C VAL A 144 -0.41 23.69 3.44
N ARG A 145 -0.25 24.43 2.35
CA ARG A 145 -0.07 25.89 2.40
C ARG A 145 -1.27 26.58 3.05
N LYS A 146 -2.48 26.31 2.56
CA LYS A 146 -3.70 26.93 3.11
C LYS A 146 -3.92 26.54 4.57
N ALA A 147 -3.70 25.27 4.93
CA ALA A 147 -3.80 24.80 6.29
C ALA A 147 -2.80 25.48 7.24
N CYS A 148 -1.61 25.84 6.77
CA CYS A 148 -0.60 26.51 7.60
C CYS A 148 -0.78 28.03 7.70
N PHE A 149 -1.33 28.69 6.67
CA PHE A 149 -1.32 30.16 6.57
C PHE A 149 -2.70 30.82 6.59
N ASP A 150 -3.76 30.12 6.20
CA ASP A 150 -5.08 30.74 5.95
C ASP A 150 -6.08 30.51 7.11
N GLN A 151 -5.68 29.76 8.14
CA GLN A 151 -6.54 29.45 9.29
C GLN A 151 -5.73 29.25 10.59
N GLY A 152 -6.41 29.30 11.74
CA GLY A 152 -5.82 29.11 13.08
C GLY A 152 -6.56 28.12 13.98
N ILE A 153 -7.43 27.28 13.43
CA ILE A 153 -8.27 26.29 14.10
C ILE A 153 -7.51 25.00 14.42
N PHE A 154 -6.68 24.52 13.49
CA PHE A 154 -5.88 23.31 13.68
C PHE A 154 -4.44 23.50 13.20
N ARG A 155 -3.58 22.54 13.52
CA ARG A 155 -2.21 22.45 12.97
C ARG A 155 -1.93 21.05 12.46
N LEU A 156 -1.07 20.96 11.45
CA LEU A 156 -0.50 19.70 11.02
C LEU A 156 0.53 19.23 12.05
N THR A 157 0.56 17.93 12.33
CA THR A 157 1.45 17.32 13.31
C THR A 157 1.80 15.89 12.90
N THR A 158 2.74 15.27 13.60
CA THR A 158 3.06 13.85 13.47
C THR A 158 2.45 13.05 14.62
N PRO A 159 2.17 11.75 14.44
CA PRO A 159 1.70 10.89 15.53
C PRO A 159 2.62 10.94 16.76
N HIS A 160 3.93 10.95 16.55
CA HIS A 160 4.92 11.04 17.62
C HIS A 160 4.83 12.37 18.40
N GLN A 161 4.73 13.49 17.69
CA GLN A 161 4.61 14.80 18.33
C GLN A 161 3.31 14.93 19.14
N TYR A 162 2.18 14.47 18.58
CA TYR A 162 0.90 14.49 19.29
C TYR A 162 0.96 13.70 20.61
N LEU A 163 1.57 12.50 20.61
CA LEU A 163 1.73 11.69 21.83
C LEU A 163 2.64 12.33 22.87
N ARG A 164 3.68 13.08 22.44
CA ARG A 164 4.54 13.83 23.37
C ARG A 164 3.81 14.97 24.06
N GLU A 165 2.94 15.65 23.33
CA GLU A 165 2.15 16.78 23.85
C GLU A 165 0.93 16.31 24.63
N ASN A 166 0.42 15.10 24.34
CA ASN A 166 -0.73 14.48 24.97
C ASN A 166 -0.33 13.08 25.48
N PRO A 167 0.39 12.98 26.61
CA PRO A 167 0.94 11.70 27.07
C PRO A 167 -0.11 10.75 27.66
N THR A 168 -1.32 11.23 27.95
CA THR A 168 -2.39 10.43 28.58
C THR A 168 -3.47 10.07 27.56
N GLN A 169 -3.58 8.78 27.26
CA GLN A 169 -4.59 8.24 26.35
C GLN A 169 -5.48 7.22 27.05
N GLN A 170 -6.69 7.03 26.54
CA GLN A 170 -7.56 5.96 27.00
C GLN A 170 -6.87 4.60 26.77
N VAL A 171 -6.95 3.71 27.74
CA VAL A 171 -6.50 2.33 27.57
C VAL A 171 -7.65 1.50 27.00
N ALA A 172 -7.43 0.88 25.85
CA ALA A 172 -8.41 0.03 25.18
C ALA A 172 -7.71 -0.99 24.26
N SER A 173 -8.39 -2.09 23.95
CA SER A 173 -7.92 -3.09 22.99
C SER A 173 -8.67 -2.91 21.67
N PRO A 174 -7.99 -2.56 20.56
CA PRO A 174 -8.61 -2.57 19.24
C PRO A 174 -9.19 -3.95 18.92
N SER A 175 -10.40 -3.98 18.36
CA SER A 175 -10.97 -5.20 17.80
C SER A 175 -10.18 -5.65 16.56
N ALA A 176 -10.17 -6.97 16.30
CA ALA A 176 -9.63 -7.52 15.06
C ALA A 176 -10.30 -6.85 13.86
N SER A 177 -9.51 -6.16 13.05
CA SER A 177 -10.00 -5.33 11.95
C SER A 177 -8.90 -5.12 10.92
N SER A 178 -9.30 -4.67 9.74
CA SER A 178 -8.42 -4.15 8.72
C SER A 178 -9.01 -2.86 8.15
N TRP A 179 -8.26 -2.17 7.31
CA TRP A 179 -8.77 -1.05 6.52
C TRP A 179 -9.33 -1.45 5.14
N GLY A 180 -9.40 -2.76 4.85
CA GLY A 180 -9.89 -3.33 3.61
C GLY A 180 -11.43 -3.43 3.55
N GLU A 181 -11.94 -4.18 2.57
CA GLU A 181 -13.36 -4.39 2.35
C GLU A 181 -14.07 -4.87 3.63
N GLU A 182 -15.19 -4.22 3.97
CA GLU A 182 -16.00 -4.47 5.17
C GLU A 182 -15.27 -4.30 6.51
N GLY A 183 -14.00 -3.89 6.52
CA GLY A 183 -13.20 -3.68 7.74
C GLY A 183 -12.65 -4.98 8.37
N TYR A 184 -12.69 -6.10 7.66
CA TYR A 184 -12.27 -7.42 8.15
C TYR A 184 -11.18 -8.05 7.26
N TRP A 185 -11.02 -9.37 7.37
CA TRP A 185 -9.91 -10.13 6.77
C TRP A 185 -10.26 -10.71 5.39
N ARG A 186 -11.50 -10.53 4.93
CA ARG A 186 -12.06 -11.18 3.72
C ARG A 186 -11.22 -10.92 2.47
N VAL A 187 -10.55 -9.77 2.40
CA VAL A 187 -9.64 -9.45 1.30
C VAL A 187 -8.48 -10.45 1.21
N TRP A 188 -7.94 -10.86 2.36
CA TRP A 188 -6.77 -11.75 2.44
C TRP A 188 -7.12 -13.21 2.73
N LEU A 189 -8.34 -13.50 3.19
CA LEU A 189 -8.82 -14.85 3.46
C LEU A 189 -10.25 -15.03 2.93
N ASN A 190 -10.35 -15.70 1.78
CA ASN A 190 -11.58 -16.06 1.10
C ASN A 190 -11.37 -17.27 0.17
N GLU A 191 -12.45 -17.72 -0.48
CA GLU A 191 -12.48 -18.89 -1.35
C GLU A 191 -11.44 -18.88 -2.50
N ASN A 192 -10.97 -17.71 -2.92
CA ASN A 192 -10.02 -17.59 -4.04
C ASN A 192 -8.55 -17.67 -3.59
N ASN A 193 -8.26 -17.45 -2.30
CA ASN A 193 -6.90 -17.31 -1.78
C ASN A 193 -6.61 -18.10 -0.50
N GLU A 194 -7.62 -18.74 0.12
CA GLU A 194 -7.45 -19.52 1.36
C GLU A 194 -6.43 -20.66 1.23
N TRP A 195 -6.23 -21.20 0.03
CA TRP A 195 -5.25 -22.26 -0.24
C TRP A 195 -3.81 -21.86 0.09
N ILE A 196 -3.49 -20.55 0.18
CA ILE A 196 -2.16 -20.05 0.49
C ILE A 196 -1.80 -20.34 1.96
N MET A 197 -2.74 -20.14 2.88
CA MET A 197 -2.47 -20.16 4.33
C MET A 197 -1.84 -21.46 4.83
N PRO A 198 -2.38 -22.66 4.51
CA PRO A 198 -1.78 -23.91 4.97
C PRO A 198 -0.32 -24.10 4.53
N HIS A 199 0.04 -23.59 3.35
CA HIS A 199 1.42 -23.68 2.87
C HIS A 199 2.35 -22.71 3.61
N LEU A 200 1.88 -21.49 3.92
CA LEU A 200 2.65 -20.53 4.70
C LEU A 200 2.85 -21.01 6.14
N ASP A 201 1.85 -21.60 6.75
CA ASP A 201 1.94 -22.14 8.12
C ASP A 201 3.04 -23.20 8.22
N ILE A 202 3.03 -24.19 7.30
CA ILE A 202 4.06 -25.24 7.24
C ILE A 202 5.45 -24.65 6.95
N ALA A 203 5.54 -23.69 6.03
CA ALA A 203 6.82 -23.05 5.70
C ALA A 203 7.38 -22.27 6.91
N GLN A 204 6.53 -21.60 7.69
CA GLN A 204 6.92 -20.89 8.90
C GLN A 204 7.39 -21.83 10.01
N GLU A 205 6.72 -22.96 10.23
CA GLU A 205 7.18 -23.99 11.16
C GLU A 205 8.56 -24.53 10.76
N ARG A 206 8.75 -24.83 9.48
CA ARG A 206 10.03 -25.30 8.93
C ARG A 206 11.13 -24.27 9.07
N MET A 207 10.85 -23.00 8.81
CA MET A 207 11.82 -21.91 8.97
C MET A 207 12.23 -21.77 10.44
N THR A 208 11.28 -21.90 11.36
CA THR A 208 11.52 -21.90 12.80
C THR A 208 12.44 -23.06 13.20
N ALA A 209 12.17 -24.27 12.71
CA ALA A 209 13.01 -25.44 12.95
C ALA A 209 14.43 -25.27 12.36
N LEU A 210 14.57 -24.74 11.15
CA LEU A 210 15.86 -24.43 10.52
C LEU A 210 16.67 -23.44 11.37
N ALA A 211 16.05 -22.35 11.81
CA ALA A 211 16.71 -21.33 12.64
C ALA A 211 17.20 -21.91 13.98
N ARG A 212 16.37 -22.72 14.65
CA ARG A 212 16.73 -23.37 15.92
C ARG A 212 17.82 -24.43 15.80
N SER A 213 17.85 -25.17 14.70
CA SER A 213 18.83 -26.24 14.47
C SER A 213 20.19 -25.71 14.02
N HIS A 214 20.23 -24.50 13.46
CA HIS A 214 21.44 -23.91 12.87
C HIS A 214 21.83 -22.53 13.44
N PRO A 215 21.81 -22.30 14.77
CA PRO A 215 22.01 -20.96 15.35
C PRO A 215 23.39 -20.36 15.05
N LYS A 216 24.39 -21.24 14.81
CA LYS A 216 25.78 -20.88 14.54
C LYS A 216 26.20 -21.15 13.09
N ALA A 217 25.25 -21.31 12.17
CA ALA A 217 25.58 -21.48 10.75
C ALA A 217 26.40 -20.30 10.24
N THR A 218 27.39 -20.61 9.39
CA THR A 218 28.30 -19.66 8.74
C THR A 218 28.50 -20.06 7.28
N GLY A 219 29.05 -19.15 6.47
CA GLY A 219 29.44 -19.46 5.09
C GLY A 219 28.25 -19.86 4.21
N LEU A 220 28.38 -20.96 3.46
CA LEU A 220 27.35 -21.41 2.52
C LEU A 220 26.01 -21.74 3.20
N GLN A 221 26.05 -22.34 4.39
CA GLN A 221 24.83 -22.69 5.13
C GLN A 221 24.08 -21.45 5.62
N GLU A 222 24.81 -20.43 6.11
CA GLU A 222 24.20 -19.16 6.50
C GLU A 222 23.55 -18.46 5.30
N ARG A 223 24.21 -18.48 4.13
CA ARG A 223 23.65 -17.94 2.89
C ARG A 223 22.33 -18.61 2.51
N ALA A 224 22.29 -19.94 2.52
CA ALA A 224 21.08 -20.71 2.21
C ALA A 224 19.95 -20.43 3.21
N LEU A 225 20.24 -20.32 4.51
CA LEU A 225 19.26 -19.99 5.55
C LEU A 225 18.72 -18.56 5.40
N LYS A 226 19.57 -17.59 5.05
CA LYS A 226 19.14 -16.23 4.74
C LYS A 226 18.24 -16.20 3.50
N GLN A 227 18.58 -16.95 2.47
CA GLN A 227 17.74 -17.03 1.29
C GLN A 227 16.40 -17.71 1.59
N ALA A 228 16.37 -18.77 2.39
CA ALA A 228 15.13 -19.40 2.83
C ALA A 228 14.23 -18.40 3.59
N ALA A 229 14.82 -17.57 4.46
CA ALA A 229 14.08 -16.50 5.14
C ALA A 229 13.47 -15.50 4.14
N ARG A 230 14.21 -15.10 3.08
CA ARG A 230 13.69 -14.21 2.03
C ARG A 230 12.56 -14.84 1.24
N GLU A 231 12.70 -16.10 0.83
CA GLU A 231 11.63 -16.80 0.09
C GLU A 231 10.36 -16.90 0.93
N LEU A 232 10.48 -17.17 2.24
CA LEU A 232 9.33 -17.17 3.14
C LEU A 232 8.69 -15.78 3.24
N LEU A 233 9.48 -14.73 3.47
CA LEU A 233 8.97 -13.35 3.55
C LEU A 233 8.27 -12.92 2.25
N LEU A 234 8.86 -13.25 1.10
CA LEU A 234 8.28 -12.96 -0.22
C LEU A 234 6.99 -13.74 -0.45
N ALA A 235 6.90 -15.00 -0.01
CA ALA A 235 5.66 -15.78 -0.06
C ALA A 235 4.56 -15.21 0.86
N GLN A 236 4.94 -14.60 1.98
CA GLN A 236 4.02 -14.01 2.97
C GLN A 236 3.51 -12.61 2.61
N ALA A 237 3.95 -12.02 1.48
CA ALA A 237 3.49 -10.69 1.08
C ALA A 237 1.96 -10.68 0.87
N SER A 238 1.28 -9.74 1.55
CA SER A 238 -0.18 -9.62 1.52
C SER A 238 -0.74 -9.19 0.16
N ASP A 239 0.13 -8.69 -0.73
CA ASP A 239 -0.21 -8.33 -2.10
C ASP A 239 -0.75 -9.52 -2.90
N TRP A 240 -0.25 -10.73 -2.65
CA TRP A 240 -0.68 -11.91 -3.40
C TRP A 240 -2.17 -12.24 -3.21
N PRO A 241 -2.66 -12.47 -1.98
CA PRO A 241 -4.09 -12.69 -1.77
C PRO A 241 -4.93 -11.46 -2.14
N PHE A 242 -4.40 -10.24 -2.03
CA PHE A 242 -5.06 -9.01 -2.48
C PHE A 242 -5.28 -8.99 -4.00
N ILE A 243 -4.24 -9.27 -4.80
CA ILE A 243 -4.32 -9.34 -6.27
C ILE A 243 -5.27 -10.46 -6.72
N LEU A 244 -5.31 -11.58 -5.99
CA LEU A 244 -6.26 -12.67 -6.25
C LEU A 244 -7.70 -12.23 -5.97
N ARG A 245 -7.93 -11.48 -4.89
CA ARG A 245 -9.26 -10.96 -4.54
C ARG A 245 -9.74 -9.90 -5.53
N THR A 246 -8.87 -8.98 -5.93
CA THR A 246 -9.23 -7.87 -6.84
C THR A 246 -9.26 -8.29 -8.30
N GLY A 247 -8.65 -9.43 -8.66
CA GLY A 247 -8.66 -9.97 -10.01
C GLY A 247 -7.80 -9.19 -11.01
N THR A 248 -6.89 -8.33 -10.54
CA THR A 248 -6.07 -7.48 -11.41
C THR A 248 -5.05 -8.28 -12.21
N SER A 249 -4.38 -9.27 -11.59
CA SER A 249 -3.39 -10.16 -12.24
C SER A 249 -3.27 -11.50 -11.50
N PRO A 250 -4.34 -12.31 -11.46
CA PRO A 250 -4.42 -13.48 -10.58
C PRO A 250 -3.39 -14.57 -10.91
N ASP A 251 -3.07 -14.78 -12.19
CA ASP A 251 -2.09 -15.81 -12.58
C ASP A 251 -0.67 -15.42 -12.19
N TYR A 252 -0.35 -14.13 -12.25
CA TYR A 252 0.92 -13.60 -11.75
C TYR A 252 1.05 -13.83 -10.24
N ALA A 253 0.03 -13.48 -9.46
CA ALA A 253 0.04 -13.69 -8.01
C ALA A 253 0.14 -15.19 -7.64
N ARG A 254 -0.64 -16.06 -8.29
CA ARG A 254 -0.54 -17.53 -8.10
C ARG A 254 0.87 -18.03 -8.37
N LYS A 255 1.48 -17.58 -9.48
CA LYS A 255 2.85 -17.97 -9.85
C LYS A 255 3.86 -17.48 -8.80
N ARG A 256 3.77 -16.24 -8.36
CA ARG A 256 4.69 -15.66 -7.37
C ARG A 256 4.68 -16.43 -6.04
N VAL A 257 3.50 -16.69 -5.48
CA VAL A 257 3.37 -17.48 -4.25
C VAL A 257 3.98 -18.87 -4.41
N ARG A 258 3.64 -19.56 -5.50
CA ARG A 258 4.16 -20.91 -5.77
C ARG A 258 5.66 -20.94 -5.96
N ASP A 259 6.21 -20.01 -6.73
CA ASP A 259 7.66 -19.95 -6.99
C ASP A 259 8.45 -19.76 -5.69
N HIS A 260 8.04 -18.81 -4.84
CA HIS A 260 8.70 -18.57 -3.55
C HIS A 260 8.59 -19.77 -2.59
N LEU A 261 7.40 -20.39 -2.50
CA LEU A 261 7.22 -21.59 -1.69
C LEU A 261 8.05 -22.78 -2.20
N LEU A 262 8.13 -22.99 -3.51
CA LEU A 262 8.92 -24.07 -4.10
C LEU A 262 10.42 -23.85 -3.88
N ARG A 263 10.91 -22.61 -4.01
CA ARG A 263 12.31 -22.26 -3.68
C ARG A 263 12.59 -22.48 -2.20
N PHE A 264 11.69 -22.06 -1.31
CA PHE A 264 11.80 -22.32 0.12
C PHE A 264 11.89 -23.81 0.43
N ILE A 265 11.00 -24.63 -0.16
CA ILE A 265 10.99 -26.08 0.04
C ILE A 265 12.29 -26.73 -0.44
N ALA A 266 12.78 -26.32 -1.61
CA ALA A 266 14.04 -26.81 -2.16
C ALA A 266 15.24 -26.45 -1.28
N LEU A 267 15.30 -25.21 -0.77
CA LEU A 267 16.34 -24.78 0.17
C LEU A 267 16.27 -25.57 1.47
N HIS A 268 15.07 -25.76 2.02
CA HIS A 268 14.88 -26.56 3.22
C HIS A 268 15.42 -27.99 3.02
N GLU A 269 15.05 -28.66 1.93
CA GLU A 269 15.53 -30.01 1.62
C GLU A 269 17.06 -30.06 1.40
N GLN A 270 17.64 -29.05 0.75
CA GLN A 270 19.09 -28.94 0.56
C GLN A 270 19.85 -28.72 1.87
N ILE A 271 19.26 -28.04 2.84
CA ILE A 271 19.86 -27.80 4.16
C ILE A 271 19.73 -29.03 5.05
N THR A 272 18.58 -29.72 5.03
CA THR A 272 18.29 -30.80 6.00
C THR A 272 18.67 -32.19 5.53
N THR A 273 18.54 -32.47 4.23
CA THR A 273 18.52 -33.84 3.72
C THR A 273 19.64 -34.09 2.73
N THR A 274 19.92 -33.11 1.86
CA THR A 274 20.86 -33.29 0.75
C THR A 274 22.08 -32.35 0.90
N LYS A 275 22.42 -31.62 -0.16
CA LYS A 275 23.56 -30.70 -0.20
C LYS A 275 23.12 -29.41 -0.87
N ILE A 276 23.58 -28.29 -0.32
CA ILE A 276 23.37 -26.96 -0.90
C ILE A 276 24.04 -26.88 -2.28
N ASP A 277 23.25 -26.57 -3.30
CA ASP A 277 23.72 -26.20 -4.63
C ASP A 277 24.07 -24.71 -4.63
N GLU A 278 25.37 -24.42 -4.55
CA GLU A 278 25.87 -23.05 -4.49
C GLU A 278 25.60 -22.24 -5.77
N MET A 279 25.57 -22.89 -6.93
CA MET A 279 25.31 -22.20 -8.19
C MET A 279 23.85 -21.78 -8.28
N TRP A 280 22.94 -22.71 -7.97
CA TRP A 280 21.51 -22.41 -7.91
C TRP A 280 21.18 -21.38 -6.83
N LEU A 281 21.79 -21.52 -5.64
CA LEU A 281 21.66 -20.53 -4.56
C LEU A 281 22.06 -19.13 -5.04
N GLY A 282 23.17 -18.99 -5.78
CA GLY A 282 23.59 -17.70 -6.34
C GLY A 282 22.59 -17.11 -7.34
N GLN A 283 21.89 -17.94 -8.11
CA GLN A 283 20.86 -17.47 -9.05
C GLN A 283 19.64 -16.91 -8.33
N ILE A 284 19.15 -17.60 -7.30
CA ILE A 284 18.01 -17.13 -6.50
C ILE A 284 18.39 -15.94 -5.61
N GLU A 285 19.62 -15.90 -5.07
CA GLU A 285 20.14 -14.73 -4.34
C GLU A 285 20.21 -13.49 -5.25
N ALA A 286 20.48 -13.66 -6.55
CA ALA A 286 20.49 -12.55 -7.50
C ALA A 286 19.07 -12.08 -7.87
N ALA A 287 18.12 -13.00 -8.01
CA ALA A 287 16.74 -12.70 -8.36
C ALA A 287 15.93 -12.12 -7.18
N ASP A 288 16.07 -12.72 -6.00
CA ASP A 288 15.27 -12.45 -4.79
C ASP A 288 16.19 -11.89 -3.68
N ASN A 289 16.77 -10.72 -3.95
CA ASN A 289 17.87 -10.13 -3.18
C ASN A 289 17.44 -9.15 -2.08
N ILE A 290 16.16 -9.11 -1.72
CA ILE A 290 15.63 -8.21 -0.69
C ILE A 290 16.20 -8.56 0.69
N PHE A 291 16.42 -7.56 1.56
CA PHE A 291 17.00 -7.74 2.89
C PHE A 291 18.36 -8.48 2.86
N PRO A 292 19.41 -7.84 2.31
CA PRO A 292 20.74 -8.45 2.22
C PRO A 292 21.30 -8.88 3.59
N GLN A 293 20.87 -8.20 4.66
CA GLN A 293 21.28 -8.46 6.05
C GLN A 293 20.22 -9.19 6.88
N VAL A 294 19.23 -9.86 6.25
CA VAL A 294 18.24 -10.65 7.00
C VAL A 294 18.93 -11.60 7.98
N ASP A 295 18.50 -11.57 9.24
CA ASP A 295 18.95 -12.52 10.24
C ASP A 295 17.90 -13.63 10.37
N PHE A 296 18.20 -14.79 9.82
CA PHE A 296 17.31 -15.95 9.87
C PHE A 296 17.06 -16.41 11.32
N ARG A 297 17.91 -16.02 12.28
CA ARG A 297 17.78 -16.37 13.70
C ARG A 297 16.58 -15.73 14.38
N TYR A 298 15.96 -14.71 13.79
CA TYR A 298 14.71 -14.14 14.32
C TYR A 298 13.52 -15.10 14.26
N TRP A 299 13.64 -16.21 13.51
CA TRP A 299 12.66 -17.30 13.52
C TRP A 299 12.93 -18.36 14.60
N ALA A 300 14.00 -18.26 15.39
CA ALA A 300 14.30 -19.23 16.45
C ALA A 300 13.38 -19.08 17.68
#